data_AF-A0A2T6F003-F1
#
_entry.id   AF-A0A2T6F003-F1
#
_cell.length_a   1.000
_cell.length_b   1.000
_cell.length_c   1.000
_cell.angle_alpha   90.00
_cell.angle_beta   90.00
_cell.angle_gamma   90.00
#
_symmetry.space_group_name_H-M   'P 1'
#
loop_
_entity.id
_entity.type
_entity.pdbx_description
1 polymer ?
#
loop_
_entity_poly.entity_id
_entity_poly.type
_entity_poly.pdbx_seq_one_letter_code
_entity_poly.pdbx_strand_id
1 'polypeptide(L)'
;MTKLYQAYQSYADFTDPFRALARATAPFLNFTWPGFPQSLLLRKMAAAAEVFSQTQVTHKRRPFAIDSVEDMGRTFEVREEVADQTPFCTLVRFHKMHSAPQPRVLLVAPMSGHFATLLRDTVRALLQDHDVYVTDWHNARDVSLENGRFGFDEYTAHLIRFQEALGPGAHMVAVCQPTVPAIAAVALMAEDNNPAQPSTLTLMAGPIDTRINPTAVNDLAQSKPIEWFEKNLVSAVPGRFEGGGRLVYPGFLQLTAFMHMNLPRHVDAFRNLYNHLTEGEAGKATVIKTFYEEYFAMCDMPAEFYLETVQSVFQEHDLPLGTLKVLGRTVDLAAIKKTALFTVEGEKDDICAVGQTLAAQDLCTGVRPSKKVHYVQTGVGHYGVFSGRRWTNEIYPRLRDFIHMHGEAVKKAEKPKLVLASVSLVA
;
A
#
# COMPACT_ATOMS: atom_id res chain seq x y z
N MET A 1 14.40 -24.22 -10.61
CA MET A 1 13.38 -23.31 -10.03
C MET A 1 12.74 -22.38 -11.07
N THR A 2 13.19 -22.38 -12.33
CA THR A 2 12.75 -21.48 -13.43
C THR A 2 11.41 -21.79 -14.10
N LYS A 3 10.69 -22.86 -13.73
CA LYS A 3 9.55 -23.37 -14.53
C LYS A 3 8.19 -22.78 -14.17
N LEU A 4 7.96 -22.36 -12.92
CA LEU A 4 6.62 -22.00 -12.45
C LEU A 4 6.15 -20.65 -13.01
N TYR A 5 6.98 -19.61 -12.89
CA TYR A 5 6.68 -18.32 -13.51
C TYR A 5 6.53 -18.49 -15.02
N GLN A 6 7.47 -19.15 -15.69
CA GLN A 6 7.38 -19.35 -17.15
C GLN A 6 6.09 -20.07 -17.56
N ALA A 7 5.65 -21.08 -16.80
CA ALA A 7 4.39 -21.78 -17.08
C ALA A 7 3.16 -20.87 -16.89
N TYR A 8 3.11 -20.10 -15.79
CA TYR A 8 2.10 -19.06 -15.58
C TYR A 8 2.09 -18.06 -16.75
N GLN A 9 3.26 -17.60 -17.16
CA GLN A 9 3.38 -16.60 -18.20
C GLN A 9 2.90 -17.12 -19.55
N SER A 10 3.28 -18.35 -19.92
CA SER A 10 2.76 -19.01 -21.13
C SER A 10 1.24 -19.19 -21.10
N TYR A 11 0.68 -19.53 -19.93
CA TYR A 11 -0.78 -19.61 -19.75
C TYR A 11 -1.45 -18.25 -19.91
N ALA A 12 -0.90 -17.19 -19.30
CA ALA A 12 -1.40 -15.83 -19.42
C ALA A 12 -1.35 -15.36 -20.88
N ASP A 13 -0.24 -15.57 -21.59
CA ASP A 13 -0.09 -15.17 -22.99
C ASP A 13 -1.08 -15.88 -23.92
N PHE A 14 -1.38 -17.14 -23.64
CA PHE A 14 -2.37 -17.90 -24.39
C PHE A 14 -3.80 -17.39 -24.13
N THR A 15 -4.12 -17.05 -22.89
CA THR A 15 -5.51 -16.74 -22.47
C THR A 15 -5.89 -15.27 -22.56
N ASP A 16 -4.94 -14.35 -22.39
CA ASP A 16 -5.18 -12.90 -22.35
C ASP A 16 -5.74 -12.31 -23.66
N PRO A 17 -5.32 -12.74 -24.87
CA PRO A 17 -5.93 -12.28 -26.12
C PRO A 17 -7.44 -12.58 -26.18
N PHE A 18 -7.87 -13.74 -25.66
CA PHE A 18 -9.29 -14.10 -25.58
C PHE A 18 -10.04 -13.23 -24.56
N ARG A 19 -9.42 -12.91 -23.42
CA ARG A 19 -10.01 -11.99 -22.43
C ARG A 19 -10.14 -10.57 -22.99
N ALA A 20 -9.15 -10.10 -23.76
CA ALA A 20 -9.20 -8.82 -24.43
C ALA A 20 -10.31 -8.77 -25.49
N LEU A 21 -10.46 -9.83 -26.29
CA LEU A 21 -11.55 -9.98 -27.25
C LEU A 21 -12.92 -10.00 -26.55
N ALA A 22 -13.06 -10.70 -25.43
CA ALA A 22 -14.28 -10.73 -24.64
C ALA A 22 -14.66 -9.33 -24.11
N ARG A 23 -13.68 -8.57 -23.60
CA ARG A 23 -13.88 -7.18 -23.17
C ARG A 23 -14.31 -6.26 -24.31
N ALA A 24 -13.70 -6.42 -25.48
CA ALA A 24 -14.01 -5.62 -26.66
C ALA A 24 -15.40 -5.94 -27.25
N THR A 25 -15.85 -7.19 -27.14
CA THR A 25 -17.13 -7.64 -27.74
C THR A 25 -18.34 -7.41 -26.85
N ALA A 26 -18.17 -7.38 -25.53
CA ALA A 26 -19.28 -7.23 -24.58
C ALA A 26 -20.17 -5.98 -24.83
N PRO A 27 -19.62 -4.78 -25.14
CA PRO A 27 -20.45 -3.62 -25.47
C PRO A 27 -21.29 -3.79 -26.73
N PHE A 28 -20.76 -4.45 -27.76
CA PHE A 28 -21.49 -4.72 -29.01
C PHE A 28 -22.62 -5.74 -28.80
N LEU A 29 -22.38 -6.77 -27.98
CA LEU A 29 -23.41 -7.74 -27.60
C LEU A 29 -24.49 -7.13 -26.72
N ASN A 30 -24.13 -6.10 -25.94
CA ASN A 30 -25.07 -5.37 -25.09
C ASN A 30 -25.77 -4.21 -25.83
N PHE A 31 -25.41 -3.94 -27.09
CA PHE A 31 -26.01 -2.87 -27.88
C PHE A 31 -27.49 -3.16 -28.16
N THR A 32 -28.34 -2.16 -27.96
CA THR A 32 -29.77 -2.23 -28.24
C THR A 32 -30.10 -1.28 -29.37
N TRP A 33 -30.61 -1.80 -30.49
CA TRP A 33 -31.02 -0.97 -31.62
C TRP A 33 -32.26 -0.13 -31.25
N PRO A 34 -32.32 1.17 -31.60
CA PRO A 34 -33.49 1.99 -31.32
C PRO A 34 -34.79 1.35 -31.84
N GLY A 35 -35.76 1.11 -30.95
CA GLY A 35 -37.05 0.52 -31.29
C GLY A 35 -37.11 -1.02 -31.26
N PHE A 36 -36.00 -1.72 -30.96
CA PHE A 36 -36.01 -3.17 -30.77
C PHE A 36 -35.75 -3.53 -29.30
N PRO A 37 -36.49 -4.49 -28.72
CA PRO A 37 -36.20 -4.98 -27.38
C PRO A 37 -34.84 -5.69 -27.36
N GLN A 38 -34.08 -5.49 -26.29
CA GLN A 38 -32.78 -6.14 -26.14
C GLN A 38 -32.95 -7.67 -26.06
N SER A 39 -32.17 -8.40 -26.87
CA SER A 39 -32.17 -9.86 -26.82
C SER A 39 -31.58 -10.36 -25.49
N LEU A 40 -32.36 -11.14 -24.74
CA LEU A 40 -31.92 -11.77 -23.49
C LEU A 40 -30.71 -12.69 -23.71
N LEU A 41 -30.65 -13.38 -24.85
CA LEU A 41 -29.52 -14.24 -25.20
C LEU A 41 -28.24 -13.42 -25.40
N LEU A 42 -28.31 -12.32 -26.15
CA LEU A 42 -27.15 -11.45 -26.39
C LEU A 42 -26.68 -10.80 -25.09
N ARG A 43 -27.60 -10.38 -24.21
CA ARG A 43 -27.25 -9.84 -22.90
C ARG A 43 -26.55 -10.89 -22.02
N LYS A 44 -27.02 -12.14 -22.01
CA LYS A 44 -26.37 -13.24 -21.29
C LYS A 44 -24.97 -13.55 -21.83
N MET A 45 -24.78 -13.49 -23.14
CA MET A 45 -23.46 -13.63 -23.76
C MET A 45 -22.53 -12.46 -23.41
N ALA A 46 -23.04 -11.22 -23.43
CA ALA A 46 -22.29 -10.04 -23.01
C ALA A 46 -21.84 -10.17 -21.55
N ALA A 47 -22.75 -10.57 -20.66
CA ALA A 47 -22.44 -10.78 -19.25
C ALA A 47 -21.36 -11.86 -19.03
N ALA A 48 -21.42 -12.98 -19.76
CA ALA A 48 -20.40 -14.03 -19.69
C ALA A 48 -19.04 -13.53 -20.20
N ALA A 49 -19.02 -12.77 -21.31
CA ALA A 49 -17.80 -12.19 -21.86
C ALA A 49 -17.17 -11.18 -20.89
N GLU A 50 -17.99 -10.34 -20.26
CA GLU A 50 -17.57 -9.38 -19.25
C GLU A 50 -16.93 -10.10 -18.06
N VAL A 51 -17.61 -11.10 -17.48
CA VAL A 51 -17.10 -11.89 -16.35
C VAL A 51 -15.78 -12.57 -16.69
N PHE A 52 -15.66 -13.19 -17.87
CA PHE A 52 -14.42 -13.81 -18.31
C PHE A 52 -13.28 -12.81 -18.45
N SER A 53 -13.57 -11.60 -18.97
CA SER A 53 -12.56 -10.55 -19.09
C SER A 53 -12.05 -10.06 -17.73
N GLN A 54 -12.86 -10.18 -16.67
CA GLN A 54 -12.53 -9.76 -15.31
C GLN A 54 -11.66 -10.79 -14.57
N THR A 55 -11.41 -11.98 -15.15
CA THR A 55 -10.49 -12.97 -14.55
C THR A 55 -9.02 -12.73 -14.93
N GLN A 56 -8.71 -11.62 -15.62
CA GLN A 56 -7.36 -11.31 -16.05
C GLN A 56 -6.52 -10.82 -14.88
N VAL A 57 -5.36 -11.46 -14.66
CA VAL A 57 -4.33 -10.95 -13.75
C VAL A 57 -3.43 -9.99 -14.53
N THR A 58 -3.27 -8.77 -14.02
CA THR A 58 -2.40 -7.76 -14.62
C THR A 58 -1.22 -7.45 -13.71
N HIS A 59 -0.08 -7.18 -14.32
CA HIS A 59 1.16 -6.77 -13.65
C HIS A 59 1.38 -5.26 -13.73
N LYS A 60 0.34 -4.52 -14.14
CA LYS A 60 0.37 -3.07 -14.35
C LYS A 60 -0.36 -2.36 -13.22
N ARG A 61 0.31 -1.34 -12.65
CA ARG A 61 -0.28 -0.39 -11.71
C ARG A 61 -1.48 0.31 -12.34
N ARG A 62 -2.54 0.49 -11.54
CA ARG A 62 -3.74 1.26 -11.89
C ARG A 62 -3.53 2.74 -11.50
N PRO A 63 -4.22 3.71 -12.11
CA PRO A 63 -4.16 5.08 -11.61
C PRO A 63 -4.79 5.19 -10.22
N PHE A 64 -4.30 6.11 -9.36
CA PHE A 64 -5.00 6.45 -8.12
C PHE A 64 -6.36 7.09 -8.40
N ALA A 65 -6.49 7.87 -9.49
CA ALA A 65 -7.75 8.52 -9.88
C ALA A 65 -8.37 9.33 -8.72
N ILE A 66 -7.54 10.16 -8.09
CA ILE A 66 -7.94 11.12 -7.06
C ILE A 66 -7.82 12.51 -7.68
N ASP A 67 -8.84 12.92 -8.41
CA ASP A 67 -8.84 14.20 -9.13
C ASP A 67 -9.26 15.38 -8.22
N SER A 68 -10.00 15.07 -7.15
CA SER A 68 -10.42 16.07 -6.16
C SER A 68 -10.70 15.46 -4.79
N VAL A 69 -10.71 16.30 -3.77
CA VAL A 69 -11.08 15.96 -2.38
C VAL A 69 -11.93 17.07 -1.77
N GLU A 70 -12.86 16.71 -0.89
CA GLU A 70 -13.60 17.66 -0.07
C GLU A 70 -12.83 17.96 1.22
N ASP A 71 -12.66 19.24 1.53
CA ASP A 71 -12.05 19.74 2.77
C ASP A 71 -12.87 20.95 3.25
N MET A 72 -13.41 20.86 4.47
CA MET A 72 -14.22 21.90 5.12
C MET A 72 -15.36 22.45 4.22
N GLY A 73 -16.02 21.56 3.47
CA GLY A 73 -17.13 21.90 2.58
C GLY A 73 -16.71 22.57 1.27
N ARG A 74 -15.42 22.57 0.93
CA ARG A 74 -14.88 23.04 -0.36
C ARG A 74 -14.25 21.88 -1.10
N THR A 75 -14.46 21.83 -2.41
CA THR A 75 -13.79 20.87 -3.29
C THR A 75 -12.48 21.47 -3.78
N PHE A 76 -11.39 20.74 -3.57
CA PHE A 76 -10.07 21.10 -4.09
C PHE A 76 -9.66 20.13 -5.19
N GLU A 77 -9.10 20.66 -6.29
CA GLU A 77 -8.37 19.84 -7.27
C GLU A 77 -7.13 19.25 -6.60
N VAL A 78 -6.87 17.97 -6.86
CA VAL A 78 -5.69 17.26 -6.36
C VAL A 78 -4.74 17.00 -7.52
N ARG A 79 -3.44 17.24 -7.30
CA ARG A 79 -2.39 16.90 -8.27
C ARG A 79 -1.46 15.83 -7.74
N GLU A 80 -1.17 14.87 -8.63
CA GLU A 80 -0.17 13.82 -8.46
C GLU A 80 1.17 14.31 -9.05
N GLU A 81 2.21 14.36 -8.23
CA GLU A 81 3.56 14.78 -8.62
C GLU A 81 4.61 13.77 -8.15
N VAL A 82 5.66 13.58 -8.96
CA VAL A 82 6.82 12.77 -8.54
C VAL A 82 7.73 13.64 -7.67
N ALA A 83 7.82 13.32 -6.38
CA ALA A 83 8.67 14.04 -5.43
C ALA A 83 10.10 13.50 -5.37
N ASP A 84 10.25 12.18 -5.52
CA ASP A 84 11.53 11.48 -5.62
C ASP A 84 11.31 10.16 -6.37
N GLN A 85 12.36 9.59 -6.95
CA GLN A 85 12.27 8.34 -7.70
C GLN A 85 13.56 7.52 -7.59
N THR A 86 13.40 6.23 -7.37
CA THR A 86 14.43 5.21 -7.47
C THR A 86 13.96 4.11 -8.44
N PRO A 87 14.83 3.18 -8.87
CA PRO A 87 14.40 2.07 -9.70
C PRO A 87 13.29 1.21 -9.09
N PHE A 88 13.21 1.12 -7.76
CA PHE A 88 12.24 0.29 -7.05
C PHE A 88 11.01 1.05 -6.53
N CYS A 89 11.04 2.38 -6.48
CA CYS A 89 9.94 3.15 -5.92
C CYS A 89 9.86 4.56 -6.49
N THR A 90 8.65 5.02 -6.77
CA THR A 90 8.36 6.43 -6.97
C THR A 90 7.72 6.97 -5.69
N LEU A 91 8.28 8.04 -5.14
CA LEU A 91 7.65 8.81 -4.07
C LEU A 91 6.66 9.79 -4.70
N VAL A 92 5.37 9.49 -4.56
CA VAL A 92 4.31 10.25 -5.21
C VAL A 92 3.68 11.22 -4.21
N ARG A 93 3.67 12.51 -4.52
CA ARG A 93 3.00 13.54 -3.74
C ARG A 93 1.61 13.82 -4.30
N PHE A 94 0.62 13.76 -3.43
CA PHE A 94 -0.73 14.26 -3.66
C PHE A 94 -0.91 15.54 -2.86
N HIS A 95 -1.24 16.63 -3.53
CA HIS A 95 -1.49 17.90 -2.86
C HIS A 95 -2.72 18.61 -3.42
N LYS A 96 -3.41 19.36 -2.56
CA LYS A 96 -4.54 20.20 -2.93
C LYS A 96 -4.05 21.49 -3.56
N MET A 97 -4.59 21.81 -4.73
CA MET A 97 -4.29 23.07 -5.41
C MET A 97 -4.88 24.25 -4.63
N HIS A 98 -4.09 25.30 -4.44
CA HIS A 98 -4.52 26.55 -3.77
C HIS A 98 -4.95 26.37 -2.30
N SER A 99 -4.61 25.27 -1.64
CA SER A 99 -4.81 25.12 -0.20
C SER A 99 -3.76 25.88 0.60
N ALA A 100 -4.05 26.17 1.87
CA ALA A 100 -3.01 26.57 2.80
C ALA A 100 -1.99 25.42 2.99
N PRO A 101 -0.74 25.72 3.38
CA PRO A 101 0.23 24.69 3.76
C PRO A 101 -0.32 23.76 4.85
N GLN A 102 -0.17 22.45 4.66
CA GLN A 102 -0.64 21.40 5.57
C GLN A 102 0.53 20.52 6.05
N PRO A 103 0.37 19.79 7.17
CA PRO A 103 1.37 18.83 7.62
C PRO A 103 1.67 17.79 6.53
N ARG A 104 2.96 17.50 6.34
CA ARG A 104 3.43 16.52 5.35
C ARG A 104 3.41 15.13 5.95
N VAL A 105 2.78 14.18 5.27
CA VAL A 105 2.65 12.80 5.73
C VAL A 105 3.25 11.86 4.70
N LEU A 106 4.24 11.07 5.10
CA LEU A 106 4.72 9.91 4.36
C LEU A 106 3.86 8.69 4.71
N LEU A 107 2.98 8.30 3.80
CA LEU A 107 2.24 7.04 3.82
C LEU A 107 3.08 5.94 3.17
N VAL A 108 3.58 5.03 3.99
CA VAL A 108 4.36 3.87 3.54
C VAL A 108 3.42 2.73 3.20
N ALA A 109 3.25 2.48 1.90
CA ALA A 109 2.43 1.40 1.38
C ALA A 109 3.15 0.04 1.50
N PRO A 110 2.42 -1.07 1.77
CA PRO A 110 3.01 -2.41 1.77
C PRO A 110 3.41 -2.85 0.35
N MET A 111 4.39 -3.75 0.24
CA MET A 111 4.70 -4.49 -0.99
C MET A 111 4.06 -5.88 -1.00
N SER A 112 2.88 -6.04 -0.41
CA SER A 112 2.23 -7.33 -0.16
C SER A 112 1.43 -7.86 -1.36
N GLY A 113 2.03 -7.84 -2.55
CA GLY A 113 1.44 -8.41 -3.77
C GLY A 113 0.53 -7.46 -4.55
N HIS A 114 0.20 -6.29 -4.02
CA HIS A 114 -0.60 -5.27 -4.71
C HIS A 114 0.18 -3.95 -4.83
N PHE A 115 -0.26 -3.09 -5.75
CA PHE A 115 0.26 -1.73 -5.87
C PHE A 115 -0.28 -0.82 -4.76
N ALA A 116 0.39 0.32 -4.53
CA ALA A 116 0.00 1.30 -3.52
C ALA A 116 -1.41 1.87 -3.73
N THR A 117 -1.98 1.70 -4.93
CA THR A 117 -3.36 2.06 -5.29
C THR A 117 -4.43 1.33 -4.47
N LEU A 118 -4.07 0.23 -3.80
CA LEU A 118 -4.92 -0.40 -2.79
C LEU A 118 -5.23 0.55 -1.61
N LEU A 119 -4.33 1.51 -1.33
CA LEU A 119 -4.49 2.55 -0.30
C LEU A 119 -5.16 3.83 -0.84
N ARG A 120 -5.80 3.79 -2.02
CA ARG A 120 -6.49 4.96 -2.62
C ARG A 120 -7.44 5.66 -1.64
N ASP A 121 -8.22 4.89 -0.88
CA ASP A 121 -9.15 5.47 0.10
C ASP A 121 -8.42 6.02 1.35
N THR A 122 -7.29 5.42 1.72
CA THR A 122 -6.40 5.94 2.77
C THR A 122 -5.82 7.29 2.37
N VAL A 123 -5.32 7.40 1.13
CA VAL A 123 -4.78 8.64 0.55
C VAL A 123 -5.88 9.72 0.49
N ARG A 124 -7.07 9.37 -0.01
CA ARG A 124 -8.19 10.33 -0.07
C ARG A 124 -8.60 10.85 1.31
N ALA A 125 -8.59 10.00 2.33
CA ALA A 125 -8.86 10.44 3.70
C ALA A 125 -7.78 11.40 4.20
N LEU A 126 -6.49 11.02 4.11
CA LEU A 126 -5.37 11.85 4.55
C LEU A 126 -5.34 13.23 3.87
N LEU A 127 -5.66 13.30 2.57
CA LEU A 127 -5.68 14.54 1.78
C LEU A 127 -6.65 15.61 2.28
N GLN A 128 -7.62 15.23 3.12
CA GLN A 128 -8.52 16.21 3.73
C GLN A 128 -7.72 17.20 4.59
N ASP A 129 -6.76 16.70 5.37
CA ASP A 129 -6.03 17.50 6.37
C ASP A 129 -4.51 17.60 6.13
N HIS A 130 -3.96 16.90 5.13
CA HIS A 130 -2.51 16.73 4.95
C HIS A 130 -2.02 16.86 3.50
N ASP A 131 -0.72 17.17 3.36
CA ASP A 131 0.05 17.03 2.12
C ASP A 131 0.66 15.63 2.09
N VAL A 132 0.20 14.77 1.17
CA VAL A 132 0.37 13.31 1.30
C VAL A 132 1.40 12.80 0.31
N TYR A 133 2.43 12.13 0.83
CA TYR A 133 3.47 11.46 0.05
C TYR A 133 3.29 9.96 0.21
N VAL A 134 3.28 9.21 -0.87
CA VAL A 134 3.04 7.76 -0.87
C VAL A 134 4.22 7.04 -1.51
N THR A 135 4.70 5.97 -0.87
CA THR A 135 5.68 5.07 -1.49
C THR A 135 4.97 4.18 -2.51
N ASP A 136 5.14 4.47 -3.81
CA ASP A 136 4.59 3.67 -4.90
C ASP A 136 5.65 2.70 -5.43
N TRP A 137 5.66 1.49 -4.88
CA TRP A 137 6.65 0.47 -5.21
C TRP A 137 6.45 -0.06 -6.62
N HIS A 138 7.55 -0.13 -7.37
CA HIS A 138 7.57 -0.68 -8.72
C HIS A 138 7.52 -2.20 -8.69
N ASN A 139 6.94 -2.79 -9.74
CA ASN A 139 6.90 -4.23 -9.89
C ASN A 139 8.32 -4.77 -10.12
N ALA A 140 8.81 -5.64 -9.23
CA ALA A 140 10.18 -6.16 -9.31
C ALA A 140 10.47 -6.89 -10.63
N ARG A 141 9.43 -7.45 -11.26
CA ARG A 141 9.47 -8.02 -12.61
C ARG A 141 10.05 -7.06 -13.67
N ASP A 142 9.78 -5.77 -13.50
CA ASP A 142 10.12 -4.72 -14.44
C ASP A 142 11.33 -3.89 -13.96
N VAL A 143 12.08 -4.36 -12.96
CA VAL A 143 13.30 -3.69 -12.46
C VAL A 143 14.55 -4.49 -12.83
N SER A 144 15.39 -3.91 -13.70
CA SER A 144 16.66 -4.51 -14.17
C SER A 144 17.57 -4.98 -13.02
N LEU A 145 18.33 -6.05 -13.25
CA LEU A 145 19.35 -6.55 -12.32
C LEU A 145 20.50 -5.55 -12.09
N GLU A 146 20.75 -4.66 -13.05
CA GLU A 146 21.77 -3.60 -12.93
C GLU A 146 21.48 -2.63 -11.77
N ASN A 147 20.20 -2.53 -11.36
CA ASN A 147 19.78 -1.72 -10.22
C ASN A 147 20.03 -2.40 -8.86
N GLY A 148 20.66 -3.58 -8.85
CA GLY A 148 21.11 -4.25 -7.63
C GLY A 148 20.03 -5.02 -6.87
N ARG A 149 20.37 -5.39 -5.63
CA ARG A 149 19.50 -6.08 -4.69
C ARG A 149 18.43 -5.13 -4.15
N PHE A 150 17.31 -5.70 -3.69
CA PHE A 150 16.33 -4.97 -2.89
C PHE A 150 15.76 -5.89 -1.81
N GLY A 151 16.34 -5.81 -0.62
CA GLY A 151 15.99 -6.54 0.59
C GLY A 151 15.41 -5.64 1.68
N PHE A 152 15.43 -6.14 2.92
CA PHE A 152 14.94 -5.42 4.10
C PHE A 152 15.74 -4.14 4.37
N ASP A 153 17.06 -4.23 4.16
CA ASP A 153 18.01 -3.11 4.27
C ASP A 153 17.69 -1.99 3.30
N GLU A 154 17.58 -2.31 2.00
CA GLU A 154 17.30 -1.33 0.97
C GLU A 154 15.91 -0.72 1.17
N TYR A 155 14.90 -1.52 1.54
CA TYR A 155 13.57 -1.00 1.86
C TYR A 155 13.63 0.03 3.00
N THR A 156 14.31 -0.29 4.10
CA THR A 156 14.47 0.60 5.25
C THR A 156 15.24 1.88 4.88
N ALA A 157 16.30 1.76 4.07
CA ALA A 157 17.06 2.90 3.56
C ALA A 157 16.20 3.82 2.67
N HIS A 158 15.28 3.27 1.87
CA HIS A 158 14.33 4.07 1.08
C HIS A 158 13.40 4.87 2.00
N LEU A 159 12.94 4.29 3.10
CA LEU A 159 12.10 5.04 4.06
C LEU A 159 12.84 6.22 4.68
N ILE A 160 14.12 6.04 5.04
CA ILE A 160 14.97 7.13 5.54
C ILE A 160 15.12 8.21 4.47
N ARG A 161 15.51 7.83 3.24
CA ARG A 161 15.66 8.76 2.11
C ARG A 161 14.39 9.57 1.84
N PHE A 162 13.24 8.90 1.78
CA PHE A 162 11.98 9.59 1.50
C PHE A 162 11.56 10.48 2.66
N GLN A 163 11.77 10.05 3.91
CA GLN A 163 11.56 10.89 5.08
C GLN A 163 12.47 12.13 5.07
N GLU A 164 13.72 12.01 4.62
CA GLU A 164 14.64 13.13 4.40
C GLU A 164 14.19 14.06 3.28
N ALA A 165 13.65 13.53 2.18
CA ALA A 165 13.09 14.32 1.08
C ALA A 165 11.87 15.16 1.53
N LEU A 166 11.04 14.63 2.44
CA LEU A 166 10.00 15.42 3.11
C LEU A 166 10.63 16.46 4.08
N GLY A 167 11.69 16.09 4.79
CA GLY A 167 12.45 16.97 5.67
C GLY A 167 11.82 17.16 7.07
N PRO A 168 12.37 18.08 7.87
CA PRO A 168 11.99 18.25 9.28
C PRO A 168 10.50 18.54 9.49
N GLY A 169 9.94 17.99 10.57
CA GLY A 169 8.54 18.22 10.95
C GLY A 169 7.51 17.40 10.16
N ALA A 170 7.94 16.53 9.26
CA ALA A 170 7.05 15.58 8.58
C ALA A 170 6.65 14.41 9.50
N HIS A 171 5.62 13.67 9.07
CA HIS A 171 5.01 12.57 9.81
C HIS A 171 5.07 11.29 8.98
N MET A 172 5.19 10.12 9.63
CA MET A 172 5.22 8.83 8.94
C MET A 172 4.05 7.95 9.39
N VAL A 173 3.38 7.32 8.44
CA VAL A 173 2.28 6.36 8.64
C VAL A 173 2.63 5.08 7.87
N ALA A 174 2.84 3.98 8.56
CA ALA A 174 3.15 2.68 7.97
C ALA A 174 2.01 1.69 8.20
N VAL A 175 1.62 0.97 7.15
CA VAL A 175 0.43 0.12 7.14
C VAL A 175 0.80 -1.32 6.80
N CYS A 176 0.50 -2.26 7.69
CA CYS A 176 0.78 -3.69 7.53
C CYS A 176 2.29 -4.00 7.51
N GLN A 177 2.78 -4.66 6.46
CA GLN A 177 4.16 -5.12 6.30
C GLN A 177 5.25 -4.08 6.66
N PRO A 178 5.14 -2.79 6.26
CA PRO A 178 6.21 -1.82 6.46
C PRO A 178 6.39 -1.35 7.90
N THR A 179 5.58 -1.77 8.87
CA THR A 179 5.72 -1.25 10.23
C THR A 179 7.07 -1.58 10.88
N VAL A 180 7.62 -2.77 10.61
CA VAL A 180 8.93 -3.19 11.10
C VAL A 180 10.06 -2.35 10.47
N PRO A 181 10.19 -2.25 9.13
CA PRO A 181 11.22 -1.38 8.56
C PRO A 181 10.98 0.11 8.86
N ALA A 182 9.74 0.57 9.02
CA ALA A 182 9.46 1.97 9.38
C ALA A 182 9.94 2.32 10.79
N ILE A 183 9.66 1.50 11.79
CA ILE A 183 10.15 1.75 13.15
C ILE A 183 11.68 1.62 13.22
N ALA A 184 12.27 0.70 12.46
CA ALA A 184 13.71 0.58 12.33
C ALA A 184 14.35 1.82 11.67
N ALA A 185 13.77 2.34 10.59
CA ALA A 185 14.20 3.59 9.95
C ALA A 185 14.19 4.76 10.95
N VAL A 186 13.09 4.91 11.70
CA VAL A 186 12.97 5.99 12.69
C VAL A 186 13.96 5.85 13.83
N ALA A 187 14.27 4.62 14.28
CA ALA A 187 15.30 4.37 15.28
C ALA A 187 16.69 4.75 14.79
N LEU A 188 17.09 4.31 13.59
CA LEU A 188 18.37 4.69 12.98
C LEU A 188 18.49 6.22 12.80
N MET A 189 17.42 6.87 12.32
CA MET A 189 17.37 8.33 12.23
C MET A 189 17.53 9.01 13.61
N ALA A 190 16.97 8.42 14.66
CA ALA A 190 17.10 8.92 16.02
C ALA A 190 18.53 8.77 16.57
N GLU A 191 19.15 7.61 16.35
CA GLU A 191 20.55 7.33 16.70
C GLU A 191 21.49 8.36 16.05
N ASP A 192 21.25 8.66 14.77
CA ASP A 192 22.08 9.56 13.96
C ASP A 192 21.74 11.04 14.19
N ASN A 193 20.80 11.34 15.09
CA ASN A 193 20.27 12.70 15.31
C ASN A 193 19.80 13.40 14.03
N ASN A 194 19.25 12.62 13.10
CA ASN A 194 18.80 13.11 11.81
C ASN A 194 17.71 14.19 11.99
N PRO A 195 17.88 15.40 11.41
CA PRO A 195 16.91 16.48 11.56
C PRO A 195 15.57 16.19 10.90
N ALA A 196 15.52 15.27 9.94
CA ALA A 196 14.30 14.85 9.27
C ALA A 196 13.57 13.71 10.00
N GLN A 197 14.05 13.26 11.17
CA GLN A 197 13.33 12.29 12.00
C GLN A 197 11.86 12.72 12.16
N PRO A 198 10.88 11.85 11.89
CA PRO A 198 9.49 12.27 11.84
C PRO A 198 8.99 12.73 13.20
N SER A 199 8.12 13.74 13.21
CA SER A 199 7.44 14.22 14.42
C SER A 199 6.54 13.15 15.04
N THR A 200 5.89 12.36 14.20
CA THR A 200 5.09 11.20 14.61
C THR A 200 5.37 9.99 13.75
N LEU A 201 5.33 8.81 14.36
CA LEU A 201 5.29 7.52 13.69
C LEU A 201 3.96 6.83 14.05
N THR A 202 3.16 6.53 13.03
CA THR A 202 1.95 5.71 13.18
C THR A 202 2.19 4.34 12.56
N LEU A 203 1.95 3.28 13.34
CA LEU A 203 2.05 1.90 12.90
C LEU A 203 0.66 1.28 12.94
N MET A 204 0.18 0.77 11.80
CA MET A 204 -1.18 0.27 11.66
C MET A 204 -1.18 -1.19 11.23
N ALA A 205 -1.81 -2.06 12.02
CA ALA A 205 -2.00 -3.48 11.72
C ALA A 205 -0.70 -4.20 11.32
N GLY A 206 0.38 -3.91 12.04
CA GLY A 206 1.75 -4.29 11.69
C GLY A 206 2.38 -5.33 12.62
N PRO A 207 3.13 -6.32 12.08
CA PRO A 207 3.65 -7.45 12.84
C PRO A 207 4.92 -7.10 13.62
N ILE A 208 4.83 -6.23 14.64
CA ILE A 208 6.01 -5.83 15.44
C ILE A 208 6.51 -6.98 16.31
N ASP A 209 5.61 -7.72 16.96
CA ASP A 209 5.95 -8.95 17.66
C ASP A 209 4.95 -10.08 17.35
N THR A 210 5.31 -10.95 16.40
CA THR A 210 4.46 -12.04 15.94
C THR A 210 4.35 -13.22 16.90
N ARG A 211 5.05 -13.18 18.04
CA ARG A 211 4.92 -14.20 19.11
C ARG A 211 3.65 -13.99 19.92
N ILE A 212 3.10 -12.77 19.89
CA ILE A 212 1.89 -12.40 20.61
C ILE A 212 0.68 -12.78 19.74
N ASN A 213 -0.21 -13.60 20.30
CA ASN A 213 -1.47 -14.04 19.65
C ASN A 213 -1.26 -14.49 18.19
N PRO A 214 -0.45 -15.53 17.94
CA PRO A 214 -0.11 -15.95 16.58
C PRO A 214 -1.36 -16.29 15.76
N THR A 215 -1.38 -15.79 14.52
CA THR A 215 -2.39 -16.03 13.50
C THR A 215 -1.98 -17.17 12.58
N ALA A 216 -2.88 -17.58 11.68
CA ALA A 216 -2.57 -18.56 10.64
C ALA A 216 -1.41 -18.13 9.73
N VAL A 217 -1.18 -16.82 9.57
CA VAL A 217 -0.04 -16.29 8.82
C VAL A 217 1.27 -16.55 9.58
N ASN A 218 1.26 -16.35 10.90
CA ASN A 218 2.41 -16.62 11.76
C ASN A 218 2.72 -18.12 11.79
N ASP A 219 1.71 -18.97 11.94
CA ASP A 219 1.85 -20.42 11.93
C ASP A 219 2.42 -20.93 10.59
N LEU A 220 1.95 -20.38 9.47
CA LEU A 220 2.47 -20.72 8.14
C LEU A 220 3.96 -20.38 8.04
N ALA A 221 4.37 -19.18 8.46
CA ALA A 221 5.76 -18.74 8.43
C ALA A 221 6.68 -19.64 9.29
N GLN A 222 6.17 -20.13 10.42
CA GLN A 222 6.88 -21.03 11.33
C GLN A 222 6.88 -22.51 10.88
N SER A 223 5.96 -22.91 10.00
CA SER A 223 5.74 -24.31 9.64
C SER A 223 6.84 -24.94 8.76
N LYS A 224 7.73 -24.13 8.18
CA LYS A 224 8.76 -24.56 7.22
C LYS A 224 10.07 -23.77 7.45
N PRO A 225 11.24 -24.38 7.16
CA PRO A 225 12.50 -23.65 7.17
C PRO A 225 12.58 -22.67 5.98
N ILE A 226 13.43 -21.63 6.07
CA ILE A 226 13.50 -20.56 5.07
C ILE A 226 13.82 -21.07 3.66
N GLU A 227 14.65 -22.11 3.53
CA GLU A 227 15.02 -22.72 2.25
C GLU A 227 13.82 -23.36 1.54
N TRP A 228 12.80 -23.76 2.29
CA TRP A 228 11.55 -24.25 1.70
C TRP A 228 10.79 -23.11 1.02
N PHE A 229 10.72 -21.92 1.65
CA PHE A 229 10.08 -20.75 1.05
C PHE A 229 10.82 -20.30 -0.20
N GLU A 230 12.15 -20.22 -0.14
CA GLU A 230 12.99 -19.92 -1.30
C GLU A 230 12.72 -20.92 -2.44
N LYS A 231 12.71 -22.23 -2.14
CA LYS A 231 12.53 -23.25 -3.18
C LYS A 231 11.14 -23.27 -3.82
N ASN A 232 10.10 -22.98 -3.06
CA ASN A 232 8.71 -23.21 -3.50
C ASN A 232 7.98 -21.93 -3.90
N LEU A 233 8.36 -20.78 -3.35
CA LEU A 233 7.64 -19.51 -3.56
C LEU A 233 8.45 -18.49 -4.35
N VAL A 234 9.77 -18.65 -4.46
CA VAL A 234 10.59 -17.76 -5.28
C VAL A 234 10.74 -18.31 -6.70
N SER A 235 10.73 -17.42 -7.69
CA SER A 235 10.96 -17.77 -9.09
C SER A 235 11.71 -16.67 -9.81
N ALA A 236 12.47 -17.04 -10.85
CA ALA A 236 13.13 -16.09 -11.72
C ALA A 236 12.12 -15.46 -12.71
N VAL A 237 12.20 -14.15 -12.87
CA VAL A 237 11.43 -13.40 -13.86
C VAL A 237 11.80 -13.85 -15.27
N PRO A 238 10.83 -14.09 -16.19
CA PRO A 238 11.12 -14.46 -17.57
C PRO A 238 11.96 -13.42 -18.30
N GLY A 239 12.90 -13.88 -19.14
CA GLY A 239 13.92 -13.03 -19.78
C GLY A 239 13.44 -11.95 -20.75
N ARG A 240 12.13 -11.87 -21.02
CA ARG A 240 11.54 -10.84 -21.89
C ARG A 240 11.15 -9.56 -21.16
N PHE A 241 11.17 -9.57 -19.83
CA PHE A 241 10.89 -8.39 -18.99
C PHE A 241 12.21 -7.73 -18.60
N GLU A 242 12.15 -6.46 -18.21
CA GLU A 242 13.35 -5.69 -17.83
C GLU A 242 14.08 -6.32 -16.64
N GLY A 243 13.35 -6.89 -15.68
CA GLY A 243 13.91 -7.66 -14.56
C GLY A 243 14.23 -9.12 -14.88
N GLY A 244 14.31 -9.51 -16.15
CA GLY A 244 14.55 -10.90 -16.57
C GLY A 244 15.73 -11.56 -15.87
N GLY A 245 15.47 -12.62 -15.09
CA GLY A 245 16.44 -13.32 -14.25
C GLY A 245 16.45 -12.93 -12.77
N ARG A 246 15.85 -11.78 -12.40
CA ARG A 246 15.64 -11.40 -11.00
C ARG A 246 14.78 -12.43 -10.28
N LEU A 247 15.16 -12.75 -9.04
CA LEU A 247 14.36 -13.61 -8.18
C LEU A 247 13.26 -12.79 -7.51
N VAL A 248 12.04 -13.26 -7.60
CA VAL A 248 10.87 -12.61 -7.00
C VAL A 248 9.98 -13.63 -6.30
N TYR A 249 9.22 -13.19 -5.31
CA TYR A 249 7.99 -13.85 -4.89
C TYR A 249 6.85 -13.38 -5.82
N PRO A 250 6.42 -14.20 -6.81
CA PRO A 250 5.51 -13.74 -7.84
C PRO A 250 4.13 -13.40 -7.28
N GLY A 251 3.57 -12.27 -7.71
CA GLY A 251 2.26 -11.79 -7.31
C GLY A 251 1.13 -12.75 -7.66
N PHE A 252 1.25 -13.55 -8.73
CA PHE A 252 0.24 -14.57 -9.03
C PHE A 252 0.19 -15.71 -7.99
N LEU A 253 1.33 -16.05 -7.36
CA LEU A 253 1.35 -17.03 -6.27
C LEU A 253 0.72 -16.44 -5.01
N GLN A 254 1.03 -15.17 -4.70
CA GLN A 254 0.40 -14.42 -3.62
C GLN A 254 -1.12 -14.37 -3.79
N LEU A 255 -1.57 -13.98 -4.99
CA LEU A 255 -3.00 -13.93 -5.34
C LEU A 255 -3.66 -15.30 -5.19
N THR A 256 -2.99 -16.35 -5.65
CA THR A 256 -3.50 -17.71 -5.52
C THR A 256 -3.72 -18.07 -4.05
N ALA A 257 -2.77 -17.77 -3.16
CA ALA A 257 -2.94 -18.00 -1.73
C ALA A 257 -4.14 -17.22 -1.15
N PHE A 258 -4.25 -15.92 -1.44
CA PHE A 258 -5.37 -15.10 -0.95
C PHE A 258 -6.74 -15.57 -1.47
N MET A 259 -6.81 -15.95 -2.75
CA MET A 259 -8.03 -16.50 -3.35
C MET A 259 -8.45 -17.82 -2.67
N HIS A 260 -7.50 -18.67 -2.29
CA HIS A 260 -7.80 -19.94 -1.63
C HIS A 260 -8.32 -19.76 -0.21
N MET A 261 -7.86 -18.74 0.52
CA MET A 261 -8.35 -18.44 1.88
C MET A 261 -9.86 -18.16 1.92
N ASN A 262 -10.43 -17.61 0.85
CA ASN A 262 -11.86 -17.24 0.78
C ASN A 262 -12.52 -17.64 -0.55
N LEU A 263 -12.16 -18.80 -1.11
CA LEU A 263 -12.58 -19.21 -2.46
C LEU A 263 -14.10 -19.16 -2.68
N PRO A 264 -14.97 -19.67 -1.77
CA PRO A 264 -16.42 -19.61 -1.96
C PRO A 264 -16.94 -18.18 -2.15
N ARG A 265 -16.43 -17.24 -1.35
CA ARG A 265 -16.81 -15.83 -1.42
C ARG A 265 -16.45 -15.22 -2.78
N HIS A 266 -15.29 -15.57 -3.32
CA HIS A 266 -14.88 -15.07 -4.63
C HIS A 266 -15.71 -15.66 -5.76
N VAL A 267 -16.03 -16.95 -5.70
CA VAL A 267 -16.93 -17.61 -6.68
C VAL A 267 -18.31 -16.96 -6.67
N ASP A 268 -18.87 -16.71 -5.49
CA ASP A 268 -20.17 -16.06 -5.35
C ASP A 268 -20.15 -14.61 -5.86
N ALA A 269 -19.04 -13.88 -5.67
CA ALA A 269 -18.91 -12.52 -6.22
C ALA A 269 -18.93 -12.51 -7.76
N PHE A 270 -18.25 -13.45 -8.43
CA PHE A 270 -18.33 -13.58 -9.89
C PHE A 270 -19.70 -14.04 -10.38
N ARG A 271 -20.39 -14.92 -9.62
CA ARG A 271 -21.79 -15.29 -9.92
C ARG A 271 -22.72 -14.08 -9.80
N ASN A 272 -22.56 -13.28 -8.76
CA ASN A 272 -23.34 -12.05 -8.56
C ASN A 272 -23.05 -11.01 -9.66
N LEU A 273 -21.79 -10.87 -10.07
CA LEU A 273 -21.43 -10.03 -11.21
C LEU A 273 -22.20 -10.44 -12.47
N TYR A 274 -22.22 -11.73 -12.80
CA TYR A 274 -23.01 -12.24 -13.93
C TYR A 274 -24.49 -11.87 -13.80
N ASN A 275 -25.09 -12.15 -12.64
CA ASN A 275 -26.51 -11.89 -12.38
C ASN A 275 -26.83 -10.40 -12.54
N HIS A 276 -26.07 -9.50 -11.89
CA HIS A 276 -26.25 -8.05 -12.00
C HIS A 276 -26.15 -7.55 -13.45
N LEU A 277 -25.20 -8.09 -14.23
CA LEU A 277 -25.08 -7.74 -15.65
C LEU A 277 -26.28 -8.21 -16.47
N THR A 278 -26.79 -9.42 -16.20
CA THR A 278 -27.97 -9.94 -16.92
C THR A 278 -29.28 -9.22 -16.55
N GLU A 279 -29.40 -8.77 -15.31
CA GLU A 279 -30.55 -8.02 -14.79
C GLU A 279 -30.49 -6.53 -15.16
N GLY A 280 -29.35 -6.05 -15.69
CA GLY A 280 -29.16 -4.64 -16.05
C GLY A 280 -28.82 -3.75 -14.84
N GLU A 281 -28.40 -4.34 -13.72
CA GLU A 281 -28.02 -3.65 -12.49
C GLU A 281 -26.56 -3.13 -12.56
N ALA A 282 -26.29 -2.25 -13.53
CA ALA A 282 -24.94 -1.78 -13.85
C ALA A 282 -24.18 -1.20 -12.65
N GLY A 283 -24.86 -0.47 -11.76
CA GLY A 283 -24.25 0.09 -10.56
C GLY A 283 -23.65 -0.97 -9.62
N LYS A 284 -24.39 -2.07 -9.37
CA LYS A 284 -23.90 -3.17 -8.52
C LYS A 284 -22.78 -3.95 -9.21
N ALA A 285 -22.89 -4.16 -10.52
CA ALA A 285 -21.84 -4.80 -11.31
C ALA A 285 -20.53 -4.00 -11.28
N THR A 286 -20.59 -2.67 -11.40
CA THR A 286 -19.42 -1.79 -11.33
C THR A 286 -18.67 -1.92 -10.01
N VAL A 287 -19.37 -2.03 -8.88
CA VAL A 287 -18.71 -2.21 -7.57
C VAL A 287 -17.86 -3.47 -7.54
N ILE A 288 -18.39 -4.60 -8.03
CA ILE A 288 -17.65 -5.87 -8.07
C ILE A 288 -16.48 -5.78 -9.06
N LYS A 289 -16.71 -5.20 -10.26
CA LYS A 289 -15.66 -5.00 -11.27
C LYS A 289 -14.51 -4.18 -10.72
N THR A 290 -14.79 -3.00 -10.17
CA THR A 290 -13.75 -2.11 -9.64
C THR A 290 -12.93 -2.79 -8.55
N PHE A 291 -13.56 -3.59 -7.68
CA PHE A 291 -12.85 -4.38 -6.69
C PHE A 291 -11.89 -5.39 -7.35
N TYR A 292 -12.35 -6.21 -8.28
CA TYR A 292 -11.51 -7.25 -8.90
C TYR A 292 -10.45 -6.71 -9.86
N GLU A 293 -10.71 -5.57 -10.51
CA GLU A 293 -9.71 -4.87 -11.34
C GLU A 293 -8.51 -4.41 -10.50
N GLU A 294 -8.74 -3.98 -9.25
CA GLU A 294 -7.67 -3.66 -8.30
C GLU A 294 -7.07 -4.94 -7.69
N TYR A 295 -7.92 -5.88 -7.29
CA TYR A 295 -7.50 -7.13 -6.61
C TYR A 295 -6.62 -8.03 -7.48
N PHE A 296 -6.78 -7.98 -8.81
CA PHE A 296 -5.97 -8.72 -9.77
C PHE A 296 -4.82 -7.90 -10.39
N ALA A 297 -4.63 -6.65 -9.95
CA ALA A 297 -3.45 -5.87 -10.28
C ALA A 297 -2.31 -6.22 -9.31
N MET A 298 -1.55 -7.25 -9.67
CA MET A 298 -0.51 -7.83 -8.84
C MET A 298 0.86 -7.20 -9.10
N CYS A 299 1.63 -7.07 -8.03
CA CYS A 299 3.00 -6.56 -8.01
C CYS A 299 3.93 -7.66 -7.48
N ASP A 300 4.97 -8.02 -8.23
CA ASP A 300 5.94 -9.00 -7.76
C ASP A 300 6.88 -8.36 -6.72
N MET A 301 7.15 -9.10 -5.65
CA MET A 301 8.06 -8.65 -4.58
C MET A 301 9.47 -9.22 -4.83
N PRO A 302 10.55 -8.44 -4.64
CA PRO A 302 11.91 -8.98 -4.65
C PRO A 302 12.05 -10.15 -3.65
N ALA A 303 12.74 -11.21 -4.07
CA ALA A 303 12.89 -12.41 -3.25
C ALA A 303 13.66 -12.14 -1.97
N GLU A 304 14.67 -11.28 -2.02
CA GLU A 304 15.49 -10.87 -0.88
C GLU A 304 14.60 -10.24 0.20
N PHE A 305 13.79 -9.25 -0.18
CA PHE A 305 12.89 -8.59 0.76
C PHE A 305 11.85 -9.56 1.35
N TYR A 306 11.29 -10.44 0.52
CA TYR A 306 10.35 -11.45 0.97
C TYR A 306 10.96 -12.40 2.00
N LEU A 307 12.08 -13.05 1.65
CA LEU A 307 12.71 -14.07 2.47
C LEU A 307 13.26 -13.48 3.76
N GLU A 308 13.92 -12.32 3.69
CA GLU A 308 14.45 -11.63 4.87
C GLU A 308 13.33 -11.19 5.80
N THR A 309 12.18 -10.75 5.26
CA THR A 309 11.01 -10.44 6.10
C THR A 309 10.49 -11.69 6.80
N VAL A 310 10.30 -12.80 6.08
CA VAL A 310 9.84 -14.07 6.69
C VAL A 310 10.81 -14.51 7.78
N GLN A 311 12.10 -14.53 7.48
CA GLN A 311 13.13 -14.97 8.40
C GLN A 311 13.22 -14.05 9.63
N SER A 312 13.52 -12.78 9.42
CA SER A 312 13.83 -11.84 10.50
C SER A 312 12.60 -11.49 11.34
N VAL A 313 11.45 -11.24 10.70
CA VAL A 313 10.23 -10.79 11.41
C VAL A 313 9.46 -11.97 11.99
N PHE A 314 9.20 -12.99 11.18
CA PHE A 314 8.26 -14.05 11.56
C PHE A 314 8.92 -15.29 12.16
N GLN A 315 10.17 -15.60 11.80
CA GLN A 315 10.87 -16.81 12.28
C GLN A 315 11.77 -16.50 13.49
N GLU A 316 12.70 -15.58 13.29
CA GLU A 316 13.75 -15.23 14.25
C GLU A 316 13.30 -14.15 15.24
N HIS A 317 12.29 -13.35 14.88
CA HIS A 317 11.71 -12.30 15.72
C HIS A 317 12.74 -11.26 16.16
N ASP A 318 13.55 -10.82 15.21
CA ASP A 318 14.74 -10.03 15.49
C ASP A 318 14.45 -8.67 16.13
N LEU A 319 13.40 -7.98 15.67
CA LEU A 319 13.03 -6.67 16.21
C LEU A 319 12.63 -6.74 17.69
N PRO A 320 11.64 -7.58 18.10
CA PRO A 320 11.23 -7.64 19.50
C PRO A 320 12.25 -8.34 20.41
N LEU A 321 13.25 -9.03 19.84
CA LEU A 321 14.39 -9.58 20.58
C LEU A 321 15.61 -8.63 20.64
N GLY A 322 15.56 -7.48 19.97
CA GLY A 322 16.65 -6.51 19.95
C GLY A 322 17.89 -6.98 19.15
N THR A 323 17.71 -7.92 18.23
CA THR A 323 18.77 -8.46 17.36
C THR A 323 18.66 -7.98 15.92
N LEU A 324 17.60 -7.26 15.55
CA LEU A 324 17.41 -6.73 14.20
C LEU A 324 18.58 -5.87 13.78
N LYS A 325 19.15 -6.23 12.63
CA LYS A 325 20.19 -5.44 11.97
C LYS A 325 19.64 -4.84 10.69
N VAL A 326 19.97 -3.58 10.48
CA VAL A 326 19.73 -2.87 9.22
C VAL A 326 21.04 -2.23 8.78
N LEU A 327 21.46 -2.49 7.53
CA LEU A 327 22.74 -2.02 6.98
C LEU A 327 23.93 -2.38 7.90
N GLY A 328 23.87 -3.58 8.50
CA GLY A 328 24.88 -4.08 9.43
C GLY A 328 24.85 -3.48 10.85
N ARG A 329 23.97 -2.53 11.14
CA ARG A 329 23.80 -1.90 12.47
C ARG A 329 22.65 -2.54 13.23
N THR A 330 22.86 -2.92 14.49
CA THR A 330 21.75 -3.32 15.37
C THR A 330 20.87 -2.12 15.66
N VAL A 331 19.56 -2.26 15.45
CA VAL A 331 18.56 -1.21 15.66
C VAL A 331 18.27 -1.04 17.14
N ASP A 332 18.41 0.18 17.68
CA ASP A 332 18.02 0.50 19.06
C ASP A 332 16.72 1.34 19.12
N LEU A 333 15.60 0.68 19.42
CA LEU A 333 14.31 1.35 19.58
C LEU A 333 14.25 2.32 20.78
N ALA A 334 15.16 2.21 21.75
CA ALA A 334 15.26 3.16 22.87
C ALA A 334 15.87 4.51 22.45
N ALA A 335 16.51 4.58 21.28
CA ALA A 335 17.00 5.82 20.71
C ALA A 335 15.86 6.79 20.31
N ILE A 336 14.67 6.26 20.02
CA ILE A 336 13.50 7.07 19.66
C ILE A 336 13.00 7.85 20.88
N LYS A 337 13.31 9.16 20.92
CA LYS A 337 12.90 10.06 22.02
C LYS A 337 12.05 11.24 21.56
N LYS A 338 12.24 11.69 20.32
CA LYS A 338 11.62 12.90 19.76
C LYS A 338 10.26 12.60 19.12
N THR A 339 10.21 11.55 18.30
CA THR A 339 9.01 11.06 17.62
C THR A 339 7.95 10.59 18.60
N ALA A 340 6.70 11.02 18.42
CA ALA A 340 5.55 10.44 19.12
C ALA A 340 5.07 9.18 18.40
N LEU A 341 4.59 8.18 19.14
CA LEU A 341 4.24 6.85 18.62
C LEU A 341 2.75 6.56 18.76
N PHE A 342 2.09 6.25 17.65
CA PHE A 342 0.70 5.80 17.62
C PHE A 342 0.63 4.39 17.04
N THR A 343 0.03 3.45 17.75
CA THR A 343 -0.20 2.08 17.26
C THR A 343 -1.69 1.83 17.12
N VAL A 344 -2.11 1.28 15.98
CA VAL A 344 -3.51 1.01 15.64
C VAL A 344 -3.68 -0.46 15.27
N GLU A 345 -4.64 -1.14 15.88
CA GLU A 345 -4.97 -2.55 15.62
C GLU A 345 -6.47 -2.75 15.33
N GLY A 346 -6.82 -3.85 14.69
CA GLY A 346 -8.22 -4.27 14.48
C GLY A 346 -8.60 -5.43 15.39
N GLU A 347 -9.74 -5.36 16.06
CA GLU A 347 -10.21 -6.42 16.98
C GLU A 347 -10.36 -7.78 16.28
N LYS A 348 -10.74 -7.79 15.00
CA LYS A 348 -10.97 -9.00 14.20
C LYS A 348 -9.90 -9.20 13.13
N ASP A 349 -8.72 -8.58 13.32
CA ASP A 349 -7.60 -8.75 12.40
C ASP A 349 -7.05 -10.17 12.49
N ASP A 350 -7.21 -10.92 11.41
CA ASP A 350 -6.80 -12.31 11.25
C ASP A 350 -5.39 -12.45 10.63
N ILE A 351 -4.75 -11.33 10.28
CA ILE A 351 -3.40 -11.27 9.73
C ILE A 351 -2.43 -10.83 10.83
N CYS A 352 -2.70 -9.69 11.46
CA CYS A 352 -1.91 -9.12 12.55
C CYS A 352 -2.81 -8.95 13.79
N ALA A 353 -2.79 -9.97 14.65
CA ALA A 353 -3.66 -9.99 15.83
C ALA A 353 -3.37 -8.85 16.81
N VAL A 354 -4.38 -8.52 17.61
CA VAL A 354 -4.25 -7.58 18.73
C VAL A 354 -3.06 -7.95 19.62
N GLY A 355 -2.24 -6.95 19.95
CA GLY A 355 -1.02 -7.10 20.72
C GLY A 355 0.26 -7.05 19.87
N GLN A 356 0.21 -7.50 18.62
CA GLN A 356 1.41 -7.56 17.78
C GLN A 356 1.95 -6.18 17.42
N THR A 357 1.11 -5.21 17.06
CA THR A 357 1.53 -3.83 16.78
C THR A 357 1.73 -3.05 18.07
N LEU A 358 0.90 -3.32 19.11
CA LEU A 358 1.02 -2.74 20.44
C LEU A 358 2.42 -2.94 21.04
N ALA A 359 3.09 -4.06 20.76
CA ALA A 359 4.44 -4.35 21.23
C ALA A 359 5.45 -3.20 20.97
N ALA A 360 5.28 -2.41 19.91
CA ALA A 360 6.11 -1.23 19.67
C ALA A 360 6.09 -0.22 20.82
N GLN A 361 4.96 -0.09 21.53
CA GLN A 361 4.82 0.81 22.67
C GLN A 361 5.76 0.41 23.81
N ASP A 362 5.93 -0.88 24.07
CA ASP A 362 6.82 -1.36 25.12
C ASP A 362 8.29 -1.32 24.69
N LEU A 363 8.57 -1.68 23.42
CA LEU A 363 9.92 -1.69 22.87
C LEU A 363 10.53 -0.29 22.74
N CYS A 364 9.74 0.73 22.40
CA CYS A 364 10.18 2.13 22.31
C CYS A 364 10.28 2.79 23.69
N THR A 365 11.15 2.29 24.56
CA THR A 365 11.31 2.77 25.95
C THR A 365 11.75 4.23 26.05
N GLY A 366 12.41 4.78 25.03
CA GLY A 366 12.81 6.19 24.94
C GLY A 366 11.66 7.16 24.72
N VAL A 367 10.51 6.70 24.20
CA VAL A 367 9.34 7.55 23.94
C VAL A 367 8.59 7.75 25.24
N ARG A 368 8.40 9.02 25.64
CA ARG A 368 7.68 9.37 26.87
C ARG A 368 6.23 8.86 26.83
N PRO A 369 5.65 8.40 27.96
CA PRO A 369 4.27 7.92 28.01
C PRO A 369 3.23 8.90 27.43
N SER A 370 3.41 10.20 27.63
CA SER A 370 2.52 11.24 27.07
C SER A 370 2.59 11.42 25.55
N LYS A 371 3.54 10.76 24.89
CA LYS A 371 3.70 10.73 23.42
C LYS A 371 3.34 9.36 22.83
N LYS A 372 2.78 8.45 23.63
CA LYS A 372 2.37 7.11 23.23
C LYS A 372 0.84 7.04 23.20
N VAL A 373 0.29 6.59 22.08
CA VAL A 373 -1.16 6.38 21.93
C VAL A 373 -1.42 4.96 21.45
N HIS A 374 -2.26 4.26 22.22
CA HIS A 374 -2.94 2.98 21.97
C HIS A 374 -4.30 3.10 21.26
N TYR A 375 -4.60 2.45 20.13
CA TYR A 375 -6.00 2.26 19.71
C TYR A 375 -6.28 0.89 19.09
N VAL A 376 -7.34 0.23 19.57
CA VAL A 376 -7.91 -0.98 18.95
C VAL A 376 -9.28 -0.64 18.40
N GLN A 377 -9.48 -0.82 17.09
CA GLN A 377 -10.77 -0.62 16.45
C GLN A 377 -11.64 -1.88 16.58
N THR A 378 -12.78 -1.73 17.27
CA THR A 378 -13.79 -2.79 17.39
C THR A 378 -14.46 -3.07 16.04
N GLY A 379 -14.69 -4.35 15.75
CA GLY A 379 -15.52 -4.82 14.64
C GLY A 379 -14.88 -4.79 13.25
N VAL A 380 -13.58 -4.49 13.14
CA VAL A 380 -12.86 -4.51 11.85
C VAL A 380 -11.82 -5.61 11.82
N GLY A 381 -11.65 -6.22 10.64
CA GLY A 381 -10.48 -7.03 10.32
C GLY A 381 -9.35 -6.18 9.73
N HIS A 382 -8.31 -6.83 9.21
CA HIS A 382 -7.07 -6.19 8.75
C HIS A 382 -7.29 -4.95 7.88
N TYR A 383 -8.00 -5.11 6.76
CA TYR A 383 -8.28 -4.01 5.82
C TYR A 383 -9.10 -2.88 6.41
N GLY A 384 -9.98 -3.18 7.38
CA GLY A 384 -10.83 -2.16 7.99
C GLY A 384 -10.09 -1.20 8.92
N VAL A 385 -8.83 -1.49 9.25
CA VAL A 385 -7.95 -0.62 10.04
C VAL A 385 -7.50 0.60 9.22
N PHE A 386 -7.38 0.48 7.89
CA PHE A 386 -6.84 1.53 7.03
C PHE A 386 -7.68 1.83 5.77
N SER A 387 -8.82 1.15 5.61
CA SER A 387 -9.74 1.36 4.48
C SER A 387 -11.21 1.21 4.89
N GLY A 388 -12.09 1.82 4.09
CA GLY A 388 -13.54 1.78 4.29
C GLY A 388 -14.09 2.72 5.36
N ARG A 389 -15.38 2.57 5.68
CA ARG A 389 -16.13 3.53 6.51
C ARG A 389 -15.60 3.70 7.93
N ARG A 390 -15.18 2.59 8.58
CA ARG A 390 -14.62 2.63 9.95
C ARG A 390 -13.30 3.37 9.99
N TRP A 391 -12.43 3.14 9.00
CA TRP A 391 -11.23 3.94 8.80
C TRP A 391 -11.56 5.42 8.70
N THR A 392 -12.40 5.83 7.75
CA THR A 392 -12.71 7.25 7.51
C THR A 392 -13.37 7.95 8.70
N ASN A 393 -14.30 7.28 9.38
CA ASN A 393 -15.15 7.94 10.39
C ASN A 393 -14.63 7.81 11.83
N GLU A 394 -13.77 6.83 12.14
CA GLU A 394 -13.37 6.53 13.51
C GLU A 394 -11.85 6.52 13.71
N ILE A 395 -11.10 5.88 12.82
CA ILE A 395 -9.64 5.75 12.97
C ILE A 395 -8.92 7.00 12.45
N TYR A 396 -9.24 7.44 11.24
CA TYR A 396 -8.61 8.59 10.59
C TYR A 396 -8.70 9.88 11.43
N PRO A 397 -9.86 10.26 12.03
CA PRO A 397 -9.93 11.44 12.88
C PRO A 397 -8.93 11.40 14.05
N ARG A 398 -8.67 10.21 14.62
CA ARG A 398 -7.68 10.04 15.69
C ARG A 398 -6.26 10.22 15.19
N LEU A 399 -5.96 9.67 14.01
CA LEU A 399 -4.66 9.87 13.35
C LEU A 399 -4.42 11.35 13.04
N ARG A 400 -5.40 12.01 12.44
CA ARG A 400 -5.37 13.45 12.16
C ARG A 400 -5.08 14.26 13.42
N ASP A 401 -5.84 14.02 14.49
CA ASP A 401 -5.69 14.74 15.76
C ASP A 401 -4.30 14.47 16.39
N PHE A 402 -3.80 13.24 16.31
CA PHE A 402 -2.46 12.88 16.77
C PHE A 402 -1.36 13.60 15.99
N ILE A 403 -1.48 13.66 14.66
CA ILE A 403 -0.56 14.40 13.79
C ILE A 403 -0.56 15.89 14.15
N HIS A 404 -1.73 16.53 14.29
CA HIS A 404 -1.80 17.95 14.64
C HIS A 404 -1.31 18.25 16.05
N MET A 405 -1.50 17.35 17.02
CA MET A 405 -1.01 17.52 18.39
C MET A 405 0.52 17.53 18.47
N HIS A 406 1.19 16.84 17.54
CA HIS A 406 2.65 16.65 17.55
C HIS A 406 3.36 17.30 16.37
N GLY A 407 2.64 17.95 15.46
CA GLY A 407 3.20 18.77 14.38
C GLY A 407 3.63 20.14 14.88
N GLU A 408 4.63 20.73 14.22
CA GLU A 408 4.90 22.16 14.42
C GLU A 408 3.79 22.98 13.74
N ALA A 409 3.45 24.14 14.31
CA ALA A 409 2.53 25.07 13.66
C ALA A 409 3.10 25.45 12.29
N VAL A 410 2.41 25.08 11.21
CA VAL A 410 2.87 25.37 9.85
C VAL A 410 2.99 26.88 9.70
N LYS A 411 4.22 27.39 9.65
CA LYS A 411 4.48 28.83 9.48
C LYS A 411 3.87 29.26 8.14
N LYS A 412 2.90 30.18 8.17
CA LYS A 412 2.33 30.78 6.96
C LYS A 412 3.46 31.23 6.05
N ALA A 413 3.46 30.77 4.80
CA ALA A 413 4.36 31.25 3.77
C ALA A 413 4.30 32.79 3.71
N GLU A 414 5.47 33.43 3.66
CA GLU A 414 5.57 34.88 3.55
C GLU A 414 4.79 35.38 2.34
N LYS A 415 3.95 36.40 2.56
CA LYS A 415 3.23 37.06 1.46
C LYS A 415 4.26 37.58 0.44
N PRO A 416 4.00 37.47 -0.88
CA PRO A 416 4.87 38.09 -1.87
C PRO A 416 4.94 39.59 -1.60
N LYS A 417 6.16 40.13 -1.47
CA LYS A 417 6.41 41.57 -1.41
C LYS A 417 5.82 42.18 -2.69
N LEU A 418 4.79 43.01 -2.52
CA LEU A 418 4.26 43.84 -3.59
C LEU A 418 5.39 44.80 -4.01
N VAL A 419 6.00 44.55 -5.17
CA VAL A 419 6.91 45.52 -5.78
C VAL A 419 6.02 46.63 -6.35
N LEU A 420 5.92 47.73 -5.62
CA LEU A 420 5.33 48.97 -6.12
C LEU A 420 6.19 49.45 -7.30
N ALA A 421 5.69 49.28 -8.51
CA ALA A 421 6.24 49.93 -9.68
C ALA A 421 6.07 51.44 -9.51
N SER A 422 7.18 52.15 -9.29
CA SER A 422 7.25 53.60 -9.35
C SER A 422 6.93 54.05 -10.78
N VAL A 423 5.74 54.62 -10.97
CA VAL A 423 5.36 55.35 -12.18
C VAL A 423 6.15 56.65 -12.19
N SER A 424 7.18 56.72 -13.03
CA SER A 424 7.82 58.00 -13.36
C SER A 424 6.91 58.77 -14.30
N LEU A 425 6.30 59.84 -13.80
CA LEU A 425 5.80 60.92 -14.63
C LEU A 425 6.99 61.78 -15.07
N VAL A 426 7.22 61.89 -16.37
CA VAL A 426 7.97 62.99 -16.96
C VAL A 426 7.09 63.61 -18.04
N ALA A 427 7.05 64.94 -18.01
CA ALA A 427 6.25 65.88 -18.78
C ALA A 427 6.45 65.79 -20.30
#